data_AF-V9H5I1-F1
#
_entry.id   AF-V9H5I1-F1
#
_cell.length_a   1.000
_cell.length_b   1.000
_cell.length_c   1.000
_cell.angle_alpha   90.00
_cell.angle_beta   90.00
_cell.angle_gamma   90.00
#
_symmetry.space_group_name_H-M   'P 1'
#
loop_
_entity.id
_entity.type
_entity.pdbx_description
1 polymer ?
#
loop_
_entity_poly.entity_id
_entity_poly.type
_entity_poly.pdbx_seq_one_letter_code
_entity_poly.pdbx_strand_id
1 'polypeptide(L)'
;MPREQLLALEKKLSPLVIGNTLRNTRKKSIESTINAYLESNKSLRISREFPKKSNDSEKYYELYELINEVDDSRTYFLYVSENSMEATIKKFKEDLTEYTKYKLSILIDKPTNIAQPSNRKKNVEMFATKAGLSKFNIYFIDEFGKRHLYKEYLAPFLFRDEFPNTNNFIDNNVIDKSNNRSSLKATKVIKDWFLEDDSPIIVLTGMGGVGKTTLTKYFLNSTLKDQPQDQDKYVLFLDSSTLIDKLKTTNIKSIYDLYKADLHE
;
A
#
# COMPACT_ATOMS: atom_id res chain seq x y z
N MET A 1 7.42 -18.59 -21.81
CA MET A 1 7.69 -17.21 -22.28
C MET A 1 9.03 -17.19 -23.01
N PRO A 2 9.18 -16.43 -24.12
CA PRO A 2 10.45 -16.29 -24.83
C PRO A 2 11.51 -15.60 -23.95
N ARG A 3 12.72 -16.17 -23.87
CA ARG A 3 13.84 -15.68 -23.03
C ARG A 3 14.16 -14.19 -23.20
N GLU A 4 13.94 -13.64 -24.38
CA GLU A 4 14.20 -12.24 -24.69
C GLU A 4 13.27 -11.27 -23.94
N GLN A 5 12.01 -11.68 -23.70
CA GLN A 5 11.05 -10.87 -22.92
C GLN A 5 11.42 -10.84 -21.44
N LEU A 6 11.95 -11.96 -20.90
CA LEU A 6 12.47 -12.06 -19.53
C LEU A 6 13.68 -11.15 -19.32
N LEU A 7 14.65 -11.19 -20.25
CA LEU A 7 15.84 -10.32 -20.21
C LEU A 7 15.48 -8.83 -20.30
N ALA A 8 14.47 -8.46 -21.10
CA ALA A 8 13.99 -7.10 -21.20
C ALA A 8 13.29 -6.61 -19.91
N LEU A 9 12.59 -7.51 -19.21
CA LEU A 9 11.98 -7.25 -17.90
C LEU A 9 13.04 -7.11 -16.80
N GLU A 10 14.04 -7.99 -16.76
CA GLU A 10 15.16 -7.89 -15.81
C GLU A 10 15.94 -6.59 -15.98
N LYS A 11 16.14 -6.12 -17.22
CA LYS A 11 16.81 -4.85 -17.51
C LYS A 11 15.99 -3.61 -17.10
N LYS A 12 14.66 -3.71 -17.07
CA LYS A 12 13.75 -2.65 -16.60
C LYS A 12 13.60 -2.63 -15.08
N LEU A 13 13.77 -3.78 -14.44
CA LEU A 13 13.59 -3.97 -12.99
C LEU A 13 14.90 -3.87 -12.21
N SER A 14 16.05 -3.92 -12.87
CA SER A 14 17.35 -3.71 -12.23
C SER A 14 17.55 -2.22 -11.90
N PRO A 15 17.87 -1.86 -10.65
CA PRO A 15 18.24 -0.49 -10.33
C PRO A 15 19.54 -0.13 -11.08
N LEU A 16 19.53 1.02 -11.76
CA LEU A 16 20.73 1.62 -12.35
C LEU A 16 21.72 1.96 -11.23
N VAL A 17 22.67 1.07 -10.95
CA VAL A 17 23.79 1.33 -10.06
C VAL A 17 24.88 2.06 -10.85
N ILE A 18 24.96 3.37 -10.67
CA ILE A 18 26.12 4.18 -11.09
C ILE A 18 26.66 4.87 -9.83
N GLY A 19 27.79 4.39 -9.31
CA GLY A 19 28.65 5.12 -8.37
C GLY A 19 28.07 5.40 -6.96
N ASN A 20 28.95 5.44 -5.97
CA ASN A 20 28.62 5.52 -4.53
C ASN A 20 27.94 6.82 -4.02
N THR A 21 27.32 7.64 -4.86
CA THR A 21 26.50 8.76 -4.39
C THR A 21 25.54 9.21 -5.49
N LEU A 22 24.30 8.75 -5.41
CA LEU A 22 23.09 9.48 -5.81
C LEU A 22 21.88 8.65 -5.44
N ARG A 23 21.24 8.98 -4.31
CA ARG A 23 19.80 8.75 -4.17
C ARG A 23 19.14 9.58 -5.28
N ASN A 24 19.02 9.01 -6.48
CA ASN A 24 17.98 9.40 -7.43
C ASN A 24 16.64 8.91 -6.86
N THR A 25 16.28 9.39 -5.65
CA THR A 25 14.94 9.26 -5.12
C THR A 25 14.08 10.12 -6.01
N ARG A 26 13.48 9.48 -7.02
CA ARG A 26 12.38 10.03 -7.79
C ARG A 26 11.47 10.75 -6.78
N LYS A 27 11.27 12.07 -6.95
CA LYS A 27 10.45 12.86 -6.02
C LYS A 27 9.11 12.14 -5.90
N LYS A 28 8.81 11.60 -4.71
CA LYS A 28 7.53 10.98 -4.43
C LYS A 28 6.47 12.07 -4.48
N SER A 29 5.32 11.74 -5.05
CA SER A 29 4.20 12.65 -5.26
C SER A 29 2.91 11.94 -4.90
N ILE A 30 1.92 12.70 -4.43
CA ILE A 30 0.57 12.19 -4.17
C ILE A 30 -0.38 12.44 -5.35
N GLU A 31 0.11 12.91 -6.50
CA GLU A 31 -0.70 13.23 -7.68
C GLU A 31 -1.64 12.07 -8.06
N SER A 32 -1.13 10.85 -8.16
CA SER A 32 -1.95 9.67 -8.47
C SER A 32 -3.01 9.39 -7.41
N THR A 33 -2.70 9.64 -6.13
CA THR A 33 -3.67 9.49 -5.01
C THR A 33 -4.79 10.52 -5.14
N ILE A 34 -4.46 11.77 -5.50
CA ILE A 34 -5.44 12.84 -5.70
C ILE A 34 -6.31 12.56 -6.93
N ASN A 35 -5.70 12.14 -8.05
CA ASN A 35 -6.45 11.78 -9.25
C ASN A 35 -7.44 10.63 -8.98
N ALA A 36 -7.00 9.59 -8.27
CA ALA A 36 -7.89 8.50 -7.86
C ALA A 36 -9.02 8.99 -6.92
N TYR A 37 -8.75 9.97 -6.05
CA TYR A 37 -9.78 10.57 -5.19
C TYR A 37 -10.83 11.34 -6.01
N LEU A 38 -10.40 12.08 -7.04
CA LEU A 38 -11.28 12.81 -7.96
C LEU A 38 -12.13 11.86 -8.81
N GLU A 39 -11.55 10.76 -9.31
CA GLU A 39 -12.28 9.73 -10.06
C GLU A 39 -13.44 9.14 -9.24
N SER A 40 -13.24 8.93 -7.94
CA SER A 40 -14.26 8.46 -7.01
C SER A 40 -15.25 9.55 -6.56
N ASN A 41 -14.94 10.84 -6.77
CA ASN A 41 -15.74 11.98 -6.31
C ASN A 41 -15.94 12.98 -7.46
N LYS A 42 -16.85 12.65 -8.39
CA LYS A 42 -17.05 13.39 -9.66
C LYS A 42 -17.44 14.86 -9.51
N SER A 43 -17.94 15.28 -8.34
CA SER A 43 -18.27 16.69 -8.08
C SER A 43 -17.06 17.52 -7.64
N LEU A 44 -15.89 16.90 -7.45
CA LEU A 44 -14.67 17.60 -7.07
C LEU A 44 -13.82 17.89 -8.29
N ARG A 45 -13.17 19.06 -8.28
CA ARG A 45 -12.11 19.39 -9.23
C ARG A 45 -10.93 20.04 -8.53
N ILE A 46 -9.75 19.99 -9.16
CA ILE A 46 -8.58 20.73 -8.69
C ILE A 46 -8.81 22.22 -8.90
N SER A 47 -8.46 23.02 -7.89
CA SER A 47 -8.49 24.48 -7.97
C SER A 47 -7.42 25.02 -8.94
N ARG A 48 -7.63 26.23 -9.46
CA ARG A 48 -6.65 26.86 -10.34
C ARG A 48 -5.38 27.16 -9.53
N GLU A 49 -4.21 27.06 -10.17
CA GLU A 49 -2.89 27.28 -9.55
C GLU A 49 -2.43 26.20 -8.56
N PHE A 50 -3.15 25.08 -8.47
CA PHE A 50 -2.74 23.90 -7.72
C PHE A 50 -2.30 22.76 -8.63
N PRO A 51 -1.38 21.89 -8.18
CA PRO A 51 -0.75 21.88 -6.85
C PRO A 51 0.33 22.96 -6.65
N LYS A 52 0.42 23.47 -5.41
CA LYS A 52 1.55 24.30 -4.96
C LYS A 52 2.63 23.38 -4.37
N LYS A 53 3.86 23.45 -4.89
CA LYS A 53 4.94 22.51 -4.54
C LYS A 53 6.20 23.23 -4.06
N SER A 54 6.92 22.60 -3.13
CA SER A 54 8.28 23.04 -2.77
C SER A 54 9.28 22.70 -3.87
N ASN A 55 10.21 23.61 -4.16
CA ASN A 55 11.33 23.33 -5.06
C ASN A 55 12.49 22.61 -4.35
N ASP A 56 12.51 22.64 -3.01
CA ASP A 56 13.52 21.98 -2.16
C ASP A 56 13.23 20.47 -2.07
N SER A 57 14.15 19.63 -2.57
CA SER A 57 14.02 18.18 -2.55
C SER A 57 14.19 17.55 -1.17
N GLU A 58 14.90 18.21 -0.25
CA GLU A 58 15.07 17.75 1.13
C GLU A 58 13.87 18.14 2.00
N LYS A 59 13.27 19.30 1.70
CA LYS A 59 12.10 19.87 2.38
C LYS A 59 10.90 19.92 1.45
N TYR A 60 10.57 18.76 0.88
CA TYR A 60 9.58 18.66 -0.19
C TYR A 60 8.16 18.47 0.34
N TYR A 61 7.23 19.31 -0.15
CA TYR A 61 5.79 19.18 0.07
C TYR A 61 5.02 19.41 -1.24
N GLU A 62 3.79 18.90 -1.27
CA GLU A 62 2.79 19.24 -2.29
C GLU A 62 1.47 19.60 -1.59
N LEU A 63 0.91 20.77 -1.87
CA LEU A 63 -0.42 21.16 -1.43
C LEU A 63 -1.36 21.09 -2.62
N TYR A 64 -2.50 20.42 -2.45
CA TYR A 64 -3.63 20.40 -3.39
C TYR A 64 -4.84 21.06 -2.73
N GLU A 65 -5.59 21.82 -3.51
CA GLU A 65 -6.91 22.34 -3.15
C GLU A 65 -7.92 21.74 -4.13
N LEU A 66 -8.93 21.07 -3.59
CA LEU A 66 -10.07 20.57 -4.34
C LEU A 66 -11.30 21.41 -4.02
N ILE A 67 -12.05 21.78 -5.05
CA ILE A 67 -13.31 22.53 -4.95
C ILE A 67 -14.44 21.59 -5.32
N ASN A 68 -15.48 21.55 -4.48
CA ASN A 68 -16.73 20.90 -4.81
C ASN A 68 -17.58 21.83 -5.70
N GLU A 69 -17.93 21.35 -6.89
CA GLU A 69 -18.70 22.11 -7.89
C GLU A 69 -20.16 22.34 -7.48
N VAL A 70 -20.66 21.63 -6.46
CA VAL A 70 -22.05 21.74 -6.00
C VAL A 70 -22.23 22.83 -4.94
N ASP A 71 -21.30 22.93 -3.98
CA ASP A 71 -21.44 23.80 -2.80
C ASP A 71 -20.24 24.76 -2.59
N ASP A 72 -19.30 24.80 -3.54
CA ASP A 72 -18.05 25.57 -3.50
C ASP A 72 -17.16 25.31 -2.27
N SER A 73 -17.42 24.22 -1.54
CA SER A 73 -16.60 23.83 -0.40
C SER A 73 -15.20 23.41 -0.85
N ARG A 74 -14.20 23.71 -0.02
CA ARG A 74 -12.79 23.47 -0.32
C ARG A 74 -12.19 22.42 0.60
N THR A 75 -11.49 21.46 0.02
CA THR A 75 -10.74 20.43 0.74
C THR A 75 -9.27 20.53 0.39
N TYR A 76 -8.41 20.46 1.40
CA TYR A 76 -6.97 20.63 1.25
C TYR A 76 -6.20 19.36 1.59
N PHE A 77 -5.30 18.95 0.71
CA PHE A 77 -4.40 17.81 0.90
C PHE A 77 -2.96 18.27 0.90
N LEU A 78 -2.23 17.98 1.97
CA LEU A 78 -0.82 18.33 2.12
C LEU A 78 0.02 17.05 2.17
N TYR A 79 0.85 16.81 1.16
CA TYR A 79 1.90 15.80 1.24
C TYR A 79 3.14 16.36 1.94
N VAL A 80 3.69 15.61 2.89
CA VAL A 80 4.96 15.91 3.56
C VAL A 80 5.94 14.77 3.31
N SER A 81 7.05 15.06 2.64
CA SER A 81 8.08 14.06 2.35
C SER A 81 8.80 13.54 3.60
N GLU A 82 9.29 12.30 3.54
CA GLU A 82 9.91 11.61 4.67
C GLU A 82 11.30 12.16 5.06
N ASN A 83 12.03 12.79 4.14
CA ASN A 83 13.45 13.13 4.32
C ASN A 83 13.71 14.06 5.52
N SER A 84 12.86 15.08 5.72
CA SER A 84 12.97 16.00 6.85
C SER A 84 11.61 16.59 7.20
N MET A 85 10.76 15.79 7.86
CA MET A 85 9.35 16.15 8.07
C MET A 85 9.15 17.45 8.87
N GLU A 86 9.88 17.65 9.98
CA GLU A 86 9.76 18.89 10.76
C GLU A 86 10.16 20.11 9.93
N ALA A 87 11.28 20.04 9.22
CA ALA A 87 11.74 21.14 8.37
C ALA A 87 10.82 21.38 7.18
N THR A 88 10.24 20.32 6.61
CA THR A 88 9.25 20.40 5.53
C THR A 88 7.98 21.10 5.99
N ILE A 89 7.45 20.75 7.17
CA ILE A 89 6.26 21.39 7.75
C ILE A 89 6.54 22.86 8.08
N LYS A 90 7.73 23.16 8.64
CA LYS A 90 8.15 24.54 8.89
C LYS A 90 8.24 25.33 7.59
N LYS A 91 8.85 24.75 6.55
CA LYS A 91 8.94 25.37 5.22
C LYS A 91 7.55 25.59 4.60
N PHE A 92 6.65 24.62 4.70
CA PHE A 92 5.27 24.78 4.25
C PHE A 92 4.60 25.98 4.93
N LYS A 93 4.75 26.12 6.25
CA LYS A 93 4.22 27.26 6.99
C LYS A 93 4.81 28.59 6.47
N GLU A 94 6.12 28.64 6.25
CA GLU A 94 6.82 29.84 5.75
C GLU A 94 6.37 30.21 4.33
N ASP A 95 6.31 29.23 3.43
CA ASP A 95 5.94 29.44 2.02
C ASP A 95 4.45 29.75 1.84
N LEU A 96 3.58 29.16 2.66
CA LEU A 96 2.12 29.08 2.47
C LEU A 96 1.33 29.35 3.75
N THR A 97 1.72 30.38 4.52
CA THR A 97 1.13 30.71 5.83
C THR A 97 -0.40 30.83 5.79
N GLU A 98 -0.96 31.36 4.70
CA GLU A 98 -2.41 31.55 4.52
C GLU A 98 -3.22 30.25 4.62
N TYR A 99 -2.60 29.08 4.36
CA TYR A 99 -3.28 27.78 4.39
C TYR A 99 -3.26 27.09 5.76
N THR A 100 -2.49 27.62 6.72
CA THR A 100 -2.35 27.03 8.07
C THR A 100 -3.64 27.08 8.92
N LYS A 101 -4.57 27.96 8.53
CA LYS A 101 -5.90 28.13 9.15
C LYS A 101 -6.95 27.12 8.65
N TYR A 102 -6.73 26.49 7.49
CA TYR A 102 -7.69 25.55 6.92
C TYR A 102 -7.52 24.15 7.52
N LYS A 103 -8.57 23.33 7.37
CA LYS A 103 -8.49 21.91 7.73
C LYS A 103 -7.68 21.17 6.67
N LEU A 104 -6.55 20.60 7.07
CA LEU A 104 -5.62 19.89 6.17
C LEU A 104 -5.72 18.37 6.35
N SER A 105 -5.83 17.64 5.24
CA SER A 105 -5.56 16.19 5.22
C SER A 105 -4.08 16.01 4.90
N ILE A 106 -3.28 15.75 5.92
CA ILE A 106 -1.82 15.57 5.80
C ILE A 106 -1.54 14.11 5.43
N LEU A 107 -0.94 13.90 4.26
CA LEU A 107 -0.55 12.59 3.74
C LEU A 107 0.96 12.40 3.90
N ILE A 108 1.35 11.25 4.46
CA ILE A 108 2.75 10.91 4.73
C ILE A 108 3.08 9.48 4.28
N ASP A 109 4.35 9.24 3.97
CA ASP A 109 4.84 7.89 3.73
C ASP A 109 4.80 7.04 5.01
N LYS A 110 4.48 5.76 4.85
CA LYS A 110 4.58 4.78 5.93
C LYS A 110 6.03 4.34 6.08
N PRO A 111 6.59 4.37 7.31
CA PRO A 111 7.97 3.92 7.52
C PRO A 111 8.11 2.42 7.25
N THR A 112 9.19 2.02 6.58
CA THR A 112 9.48 0.62 6.26
C THR A 112 10.12 -0.15 7.42
N ASN A 113 10.98 0.49 8.22
CA ASN A 113 11.83 -0.19 9.23
C ASN A 113 11.52 0.17 10.70
N ILE A 114 10.45 0.92 10.99
CA ILE A 114 10.18 1.38 12.37
C ILE A 114 9.10 0.50 12.99
N ALA A 115 9.46 -0.17 14.08
CA ALA A 115 8.61 -1.05 14.89
C ALA A 115 7.27 -0.42 15.38
N GLN A 116 7.07 0.89 15.20
CA GLN A 116 5.85 1.60 15.61
C GLN A 116 5.50 2.77 14.66
N PRO A 117 4.71 2.52 13.58
CA PRO A 117 4.16 3.57 12.71
C PRO A 117 3.34 4.63 13.45
N SER A 118 2.75 4.29 14.60
CA SER A 118 2.01 5.22 15.46
C SER A 118 2.87 6.40 15.95
N ASN A 119 4.15 6.18 16.24
CA ASN A 119 5.06 7.25 16.66
C ASN A 119 5.33 8.25 15.53
N ARG A 120 5.32 7.79 14.28
CA ARG A 120 5.49 8.68 13.13
C ARG A 120 4.36 9.70 13.03
N LYS A 121 3.10 9.27 13.18
CA LYS A 121 1.95 10.17 13.19
C LYS A 121 2.00 11.16 14.35
N LYS A 122 2.33 10.70 15.56
CA LYS A 122 2.49 11.55 16.75
C LYS A 122 3.56 12.63 16.55
N ASN A 123 4.69 12.27 15.93
CA ASN A 123 5.75 13.25 15.63
C ASN A 123 5.27 14.31 14.63
N VAL A 124 4.58 13.89 13.55
CA VAL A 124 4.01 14.82 12.56
C VAL A 124 2.97 15.73 13.19
N GLU A 125 2.12 15.21 14.07
CA GLU A 125 1.14 15.98 14.83
C GLU A 125 1.80 17.05 15.71
N MET A 126 2.86 16.67 16.44
CA MET A 126 3.66 17.60 17.24
C MET A 126 4.28 18.69 16.36
N PHE A 127 4.88 18.33 15.22
CA PHE A 127 5.49 19.29 14.29
C PHE A 127 4.46 20.23 13.66
N ALA A 128 3.31 19.71 13.23
CA ALA A 128 2.21 20.50 12.66
C ALA A 128 1.67 21.51 13.70
N THR A 129 1.46 21.06 14.94
CA THR A 129 1.01 21.91 16.05
C THR A 129 2.03 23.00 16.36
N LYS A 130 3.32 22.65 16.46
CA LYS A 130 4.42 23.61 16.68
C LYS A 130 4.54 24.63 15.55
N ALA A 131 4.25 24.21 14.31
CA ALA A 131 4.21 25.11 13.17
C ALA A 131 2.94 26.00 13.15
N GLY A 132 1.95 25.76 14.00
CA GLY A 132 0.73 26.55 14.09
C GLY A 132 -0.38 26.12 13.12
N LEU A 133 -0.35 24.88 12.63
CA LEU A 133 -1.47 24.31 11.88
C LEU A 133 -2.62 24.05 12.85
N SER A 134 -3.77 24.65 12.56
CA SER A 134 -4.89 24.71 13.52
C SER A 134 -5.83 23.50 13.46
N LYS A 135 -6.01 22.89 12.29
CA LYS A 135 -6.93 21.76 12.06
C LYS A 135 -6.31 20.81 11.05
N PHE A 136 -6.08 19.56 11.44
CA PHE A 136 -5.53 18.58 10.51
C PHE A 136 -5.90 17.14 10.88
N ASN A 137 -5.91 16.28 9.86
CA ASN A 137 -5.94 14.82 10.00
C ASN A 137 -4.68 14.26 9.35
N ILE A 138 -4.05 13.24 9.96
CA ILE A 138 -2.81 12.64 9.43
C ILE A 138 -3.08 11.21 9.00
N TYR A 139 -2.79 10.92 7.73
CA TYR A 139 -2.93 9.59 7.14
C TYR A 139 -1.60 9.14 6.54
N PHE A 140 -1.29 7.87 6.70
CA PHE A 140 -0.39 7.25 5.75
C PHE A 140 -1.08 7.16 4.38
N ILE A 141 -0.33 7.28 3.29
CA ILE A 141 -0.89 7.23 1.93
C ILE A 141 -1.64 5.91 1.69
N ASP A 142 -1.11 4.78 2.17
CA ASP A 142 -1.75 3.46 2.06
C ASP A 142 -3.06 3.38 2.86
N GLU A 143 -3.07 3.92 4.08
CA GLU A 143 -4.26 4.02 4.92
C GLU A 143 -5.34 4.91 4.30
N PHE A 144 -4.95 6.05 3.73
CA PHE A 144 -5.86 6.94 3.02
C PHE A 144 -6.50 6.21 1.83
N GLY A 145 -5.68 5.54 1.02
CA GLY A 145 -6.14 4.74 -0.11
C GLY A 145 -7.16 3.68 0.30
N LYS A 146 -6.85 2.89 1.31
CA LYS A 146 -7.76 1.84 1.83
C LYS A 146 -9.10 2.42 2.29
N ARG A 147 -9.10 3.55 3.00
CA ARG A 147 -10.31 4.11 3.62
C ARG A 147 -11.18 4.93 2.67
N HIS A 148 -10.57 5.63 1.72
CA HIS A 148 -11.25 6.66 0.93
C HIS A 148 -11.27 6.38 -0.57
N LEU A 149 -10.39 5.53 -1.09
CA LEU A 149 -10.31 5.23 -2.52
C LEU A 149 -10.81 3.82 -2.84
N TYR A 150 -10.40 2.86 -2.03
CA TYR A 150 -10.56 1.44 -2.33
C TYR A 150 -11.50 0.71 -1.37
N LYS A 151 -12.18 1.41 -0.45
CA LYS A 151 -12.94 0.78 0.64
C LYS A 151 -13.99 -0.20 0.10
N GLU A 152 -14.83 0.26 -0.82
CA GLU A 152 -15.86 -0.58 -1.45
C GLU A 152 -15.23 -1.71 -2.26
N TYR A 153 -14.08 -1.44 -2.90
CA TYR A 153 -13.38 -2.42 -3.70
C TYR A 153 -12.69 -3.52 -2.88
N LEU A 154 -12.28 -3.18 -1.66
CA LEU A 154 -11.59 -4.09 -0.76
C LEU A 154 -12.55 -4.84 0.17
N ALA A 155 -13.75 -4.31 0.41
CA ALA A 155 -14.72 -4.89 1.33
C ALA A 155 -15.01 -6.39 1.06
N PRO A 156 -15.22 -6.86 -0.19
CA PRO A 156 -15.45 -8.29 -0.44
C PRO A 156 -14.27 -9.19 -0.08
N PHE A 157 -13.07 -8.63 -0.03
CA PHE A 157 -11.83 -9.35 0.25
C PHE A 157 -11.44 -9.30 1.72
N LEU A 158 -12.28 -8.69 2.57
CA LEU A 158 -12.03 -8.62 4.00
C LEU A 158 -11.93 -10.03 4.58
N PHE A 159 -10.80 -10.33 5.19
CA PHE A 159 -10.47 -11.64 5.74
C PHE A 159 -11.17 -11.88 7.08
N ARG A 160 -12.50 -11.80 7.08
CA ARG A 160 -13.39 -12.06 8.21
C ARG A 160 -14.66 -12.81 7.81
N ASP A 161 -15.05 -12.73 6.54
CA ASP A 161 -16.40 -13.11 6.13
C ASP A 161 -16.51 -14.55 5.58
N GLU A 162 -15.41 -15.18 5.14
CA GLU A 162 -15.45 -16.51 4.53
C GLU A 162 -14.33 -17.44 5.02
N PHE A 163 -14.65 -18.33 5.97
CA PHE A 163 -13.74 -19.38 6.41
C PHE A 163 -14.28 -20.77 6.02
N PRO A 164 -13.56 -21.54 5.17
CA PRO A 164 -13.75 -22.98 5.14
C PRO A 164 -13.39 -23.54 6.52
N ASN A 165 -14.25 -24.39 7.09
CA ASN A 165 -13.93 -25.07 8.35
C ASN A 165 -12.71 -25.99 8.15
N THR A 166 -11.59 -25.65 8.78
CA THR A 166 -10.35 -26.41 8.69
C THR A 166 -9.95 -27.08 10.01
N ASN A 167 -10.91 -27.33 10.91
CA ASN A 167 -10.63 -27.92 12.23
C ASN A 167 -9.95 -29.30 12.16
N ASN A 168 -10.14 -30.03 11.07
CA ASN A 168 -9.59 -31.38 10.86
C ASN A 168 -8.43 -31.42 9.85
N PHE A 169 -7.71 -30.32 9.67
CA PHE A 169 -6.57 -30.29 8.73
C PHE A 169 -5.41 -31.16 9.24
N ILE A 170 -4.93 -32.06 8.38
CA ILE A 170 -3.74 -32.88 8.66
C ILE A 170 -2.54 -32.20 8.01
N ASP A 171 -1.62 -31.73 8.84
CA ASP A 171 -0.45 -31.02 8.38
C ASP A 171 0.67 -31.96 7.90
N ASN A 172 1.07 -31.76 6.66
CA ASN A 172 2.07 -32.56 5.97
C ASN A 172 3.48 -32.24 6.47
N ASN A 173 4.35 -33.24 6.44
CA ASN A 173 5.76 -33.07 6.71
C ASN A 173 6.48 -32.64 5.42
N VAL A 174 7.42 -31.72 5.55
CA VAL A 174 8.30 -31.22 4.49
C VAL A 174 9.71 -31.70 4.76
N ILE A 175 10.40 -32.08 3.68
CA ILE A 175 11.82 -32.41 3.69
C ILE A 175 12.56 -31.16 3.21
N ASP A 176 13.36 -30.58 4.10
CA ASP A 176 14.30 -29.52 3.72
C ASP A 176 15.49 -30.15 2.98
N LYS A 177 15.53 -29.99 1.66
CA LYS A 177 16.60 -30.51 0.80
C LYS A 177 17.97 -29.89 1.11
N SER A 178 18.01 -28.73 1.77
CA SER A 178 19.26 -28.04 2.08
C SER A 178 19.92 -28.52 3.37
N ASN A 179 19.13 -28.94 4.38
CA ASN A 179 19.64 -29.22 5.72
C ASN A 179 19.42 -30.66 6.22
N ASN A 180 18.85 -31.57 5.42
CA ASN A 180 18.57 -32.96 5.82
C ASN A 180 17.85 -33.10 7.18
N ARG A 181 17.14 -32.04 7.61
CA ARG A 181 16.40 -32.04 8.88
C ARG A 181 15.10 -32.81 8.72
N SER A 182 14.81 -33.64 9.72
CA SER A 182 13.59 -34.43 9.81
C SER A 182 12.35 -33.54 9.99
N SER A 183 11.39 -33.76 9.08
CA SER A 183 9.96 -33.41 9.17
C SER A 183 9.61 -32.04 9.76
N LEU A 184 9.97 -30.94 9.07
CA LEU A 184 9.31 -29.66 9.33
C LEU A 184 7.85 -29.73 8.91
N LYS A 185 6.96 -29.06 9.63
CA LYS A 185 5.57 -28.93 9.22
C LYS A 185 5.43 -27.95 8.07
N ALA A 186 4.61 -28.27 7.07
CA ALA A 186 4.43 -27.42 5.89
C ALA A 186 3.88 -26.03 6.27
N THR A 187 2.99 -26.00 7.25
CA THR A 187 2.45 -24.75 7.81
C THR A 187 3.52 -23.88 8.46
N LYS A 188 4.48 -24.50 9.17
CA LYS A 188 5.60 -23.79 9.78
C LYS A 188 6.48 -23.12 8.74
N VAL A 189 6.80 -23.82 7.65
CA VAL A 189 7.60 -23.24 6.55
C VAL A 189 6.92 -22.02 5.94
N ILE A 190 5.61 -22.11 5.67
CA ILE A 190 4.86 -20.98 5.11
C ILE A 190 4.73 -19.83 6.13
N LYS A 191 4.60 -20.15 7.42
CA LYS A 191 4.55 -19.13 8.48
C LYS A 191 5.88 -18.41 8.65
N ASP A 192 6.98 -19.14 8.65
CA ASP A 192 8.32 -18.56 8.74
C ASP A 192 8.55 -17.64 7.53
N TRP A 193 8.22 -18.09 6.31
CA TRP A 193 8.23 -17.26 5.10
C TRP A 193 7.38 -15.98 5.23
N PHE A 194 6.16 -16.08 5.73
CA PHE A 194 5.26 -14.93 5.86
C PHE A 194 5.78 -13.85 6.83
N LEU A 195 6.65 -14.23 7.77
CA LEU A 195 7.27 -13.34 8.73
C LEU A 195 8.62 -12.77 8.24
N GLU A 196 9.11 -13.17 7.06
CA GLU A 196 10.34 -12.62 6.48
C GLU A 196 10.04 -11.28 5.77
N ASP A 197 10.67 -10.20 6.24
CA ASP A 197 10.43 -8.83 5.75
C ASP A 197 10.87 -8.59 4.28
N ASP A 198 11.66 -9.50 3.69
CA ASP A 198 12.22 -9.37 2.32
C ASP A 198 11.90 -10.57 1.40
N SER A 199 10.88 -11.38 1.76
CA SER A 199 10.51 -12.58 0.99
C SER A 199 9.06 -12.49 0.50
N PRO A 200 8.75 -11.66 -0.52
CA PRO A 200 7.37 -11.35 -0.88
C PRO A 200 6.64 -12.48 -1.62
N ILE A 201 7.33 -13.53 -2.06
CA ILE A 201 6.78 -14.56 -2.94
C ILE A 201 7.19 -15.96 -2.44
N ILE A 202 6.19 -16.83 -2.29
CA ILE A 202 6.38 -18.27 -2.10
C ILE A 202 5.73 -19.04 -3.25
N VAL A 203 6.38 -20.12 -3.68
CA VAL A 203 5.85 -21.02 -4.72
C VAL A 203 5.64 -22.41 -4.14
N LEU A 204 4.38 -22.84 -4.08
CA LEU A 204 4.00 -24.20 -3.71
C LEU A 204 3.86 -25.05 -4.96
N THR A 205 4.71 -26.07 -5.12
CA THR A 205 4.71 -26.97 -6.27
C THR A 205 4.31 -28.39 -5.87
N GLY A 206 3.77 -29.16 -6.83
CA GLY A 206 3.36 -30.55 -6.60
C GLY A 206 2.24 -30.98 -7.54
N MET A 207 1.99 -32.28 -7.62
CA MET A 207 0.95 -32.87 -8.47
C MET A 207 -0.46 -32.33 -8.16
N GLY A 208 -1.41 -32.53 -9.08
CA GLY A 208 -2.83 -32.27 -8.80
C GLY A 208 -3.32 -33.07 -7.58
N GLY A 209 -4.17 -32.48 -6.76
CA GLY A 209 -4.78 -33.18 -5.61
C GLY A 209 -3.90 -33.31 -4.35
N VAL A 210 -2.63 -32.89 -4.36
CA VAL A 210 -1.73 -33.00 -3.19
C VAL A 210 -2.02 -31.99 -2.05
N GLY A 211 -3.10 -31.21 -2.15
CA GLY A 211 -3.54 -30.31 -1.07
C GLY A 211 -2.87 -28.93 -1.03
N LYS A 212 -2.22 -28.46 -2.11
CA LYS A 212 -1.57 -27.12 -2.16
C LYS A 212 -2.52 -25.97 -1.77
N THR A 213 -3.67 -25.89 -2.43
CA THR A 213 -4.69 -24.87 -2.17
C THR A 213 -5.25 -24.98 -0.76
N THR A 214 -5.44 -26.21 -0.26
CA THR A 214 -5.92 -26.48 1.10
C THR A 214 -4.91 -26.01 2.16
N LEU A 215 -3.62 -26.27 1.94
CA LEU A 215 -2.54 -25.80 2.81
C LEU A 215 -2.48 -24.27 2.87
N THR A 216 -2.59 -23.58 1.72
CA THR A 216 -2.64 -22.10 1.67
C THR A 216 -3.84 -21.55 2.44
N LYS A 217 -5.03 -22.10 2.23
CA LYS A 217 -6.25 -21.70 2.96
C LYS A 217 -6.12 -21.94 4.46
N TYR A 218 -5.57 -23.10 4.86
CA TYR A 218 -5.32 -23.41 6.27
C TYR A 218 -4.31 -22.43 6.91
N PHE A 219 -3.20 -22.16 6.22
CA PHE A 219 -2.19 -21.21 6.68
C PHE A 219 -2.79 -19.81 6.95
N LEU A 220 -3.60 -19.31 6.01
CA LEU A 220 -4.26 -18.02 6.17
C LEU A 220 -5.23 -18.06 7.35
N ASN A 221 -6.05 -19.11 7.47
CA ASN A 221 -6.98 -19.29 8.58
C ASN A 221 -6.29 -19.35 9.95
N SER A 222 -5.18 -20.08 10.07
CA SER A 222 -4.44 -20.23 11.33
C SER A 222 -3.60 -19.01 11.68
N THR A 223 -3.02 -18.34 10.70
CA THR A 223 -2.09 -17.22 10.94
C THR A 223 -2.80 -15.89 11.08
N LEU A 224 -3.85 -15.67 10.28
CA LEU A 224 -4.50 -14.36 10.22
C LEU A 224 -5.69 -14.24 11.17
N LYS A 225 -6.35 -15.34 11.56
CA LYS A 225 -7.46 -15.36 12.53
C LYS A 225 -7.01 -15.04 13.96
N ASP A 226 -5.80 -15.43 14.32
CA ASP A 226 -5.26 -15.25 15.68
C ASP A 226 -4.64 -13.86 15.92
N GLN A 227 -4.69 -12.98 14.92
CA GLN A 227 -4.17 -11.62 15.03
C GLN A 227 -5.27 -10.61 15.40
N PRO A 228 -4.90 -9.45 15.99
CA PRO A 228 -5.85 -8.48 16.50
C PRO A 228 -6.89 -8.03 15.46
N GLN A 229 -8.15 -7.94 15.91
CA GLN A 229 -9.33 -7.54 15.13
C GLN A 229 -9.29 -6.09 14.62
N ASP A 230 -8.24 -5.30 14.93
CA ASP A 230 -8.11 -3.91 14.48
C ASP A 230 -7.28 -3.78 13.19
N GLN A 231 -6.79 -4.90 12.64
CA GLN A 231 -6.12 -4.91 11.34
C GLN A 231 -7.07 -5.41 10.26
N ASP A 232 -7.54 -4.49 9.41
CA ASP A 232 -8.21 -4.87 8.17
C ASP A 232 -7.21 -5.59 7.27
N LYS A 233 -7.46 -6.89 7.09
CA LYS A 233 -6.67 -7.77 6.23
C LYS A 233 -7.51 -8.09 5.01
N TYR A 234 -6.91 -7.91 3.85
CA TYR A 234 -7.57 -8.19 2.58
C TYR A 234 -6.82 -9.32 1.91
N VAL A 235 -7.55 -10.39 1.55
CA VAL A 235 -6.99 -11.58 0.91
C VAL A 235 -7.69 -11.79 -0.42
N LEU A 236 -6.92 -11.77 -1.49
CA LEU A 236 -7.38 -12.01 -2.85
C LEU A 236 -6.96 -13.41 -3.29
N PHE A 237 -7.93 -14.31 -3.45
CA PHE A 237 -7.70 -15.62 -4.05
C PHE A 237 -7.98 -15.57 -5.55
N LEU A 238 -6.95 -15.79 -6.36
CA LEU A 238 -7.09 -15.89 -7.81
C LEU A 238 -6.65 -17.27 -8.28
N ASP A 239 -7.45 -17.88 -9.14
CA ASP A 239 -6.97 -18.95 -10.00
C ASP A 239 -6.34 -18.37 -11.28
N SER A 240 -5.56 -19.19 -11.98
CA SER A 240 -4.82 -18.74 -13.16
C SER A 240 -5.72 -18.38 -14.34
N SER A 241 -6.87 -19.04 -14.51
CA SER A 241 -7.84 -18.74 -15.57
C SER A 241 -8.45 -17.35 -15.38
N THR A 242 -8.98 -17.10 -14.19
CA THR A 242 -9.59 -15.84 -13.76
C THR A 242 -8.59 -14.69 -13.87
N LEU A 243 -7.33 -14.91 -13.45
CA LEU A 243 -6.28 -13.90 -13.60
C LEU A 243 -5.99 -13.57 -15.08
N ILE A 244 -5.85 -14.59 -15.93
CA ILE A 244 -5.55 -14.39 -17.36
C ILE A 244 -6.68 -13.63 -18.05
N ASP A 245 -7.92 -13.98 -17.76
CA ASP A 245 -9.07 -13.32 -18.38
C ASP A 245 -9.20 -11.87 -17.92
N LYS A 246 -8.97 -11.58 -16.63
CA LYS A 246 -8.91 -10.21 -16.08
C LYS A 246 -7.78 -9.37 -16.68
N LEU A 247 -6.61 -9.97 -16.89
CA LEU A 247 -5.46 -9.31 -17.53
C LEU A 247 -5.72 -8.95 -19.00
N LYS A 248 -6.59 -9.69 -19.69
CA LYS A 248 -6.96 -9.40 -21.09
C LYS A 248 -8.01 -8.32 -21.20
N THR A 249 -8.96 -8.27 -20.27
CA THR A 249 -10.13 -7.38 -20.33
C THR A 249 -9.87 -6.01 -19.71
N THR A 250 -8.92 -5.92 -18.78
CA THR A 250 -8.72 -4.71 -17.97
C THR A 250 -7.29 -4.20 -18.09
N ASN A 251 -7.13 -2.87 -18.22
CA ASN A 251 -5.80 -2.24 -18.22
C ASN A 251 -5.26 -2.16 -16.78
N ILE A 252 -4.67 -3.25 -16.31
CA ILE A 252 -4.14 -3.37 -14.95
C ILE A 252 -2.78 -2.67 -14.86
N LYS A 253 -2.69 -1.60 -14.08
CA LYS A 253 -1.45 -0.84 -13.83
C LYS A 253 -0.92 -1.02 -12.41
N SER A 254 -1.77 -1.46 -11.49
CA SER A 254 -1.44 -1.69 -10.08
C SER A 254 -2.21 -2.88 -9.51
N ILE A 255 -1.77 -3.39 -8.34
CA ILE A 255 -2.49 -4.45 -7.63
C ILE A 255 -3.93 -4.03 -7.26
N TYR A 256 -4.18 -2.74 -7.03
CA TYR A 256 -5.52 -2.22 -6.73
C TYR A 256 -6.48 -2.32 -7.91
N ASP A 257 -5.97 -2.31 -9.15
CA ASP A 257 -6.79 -2.48 -10.34
C ASP A 257 -7.32 -3.91 -10.47
N LEU A 258 -6.59 -4.90 -9.92
CA LEU A 258 -7.06 -6.28 -9.84
C LEU A 258 -8.27 -6.41 -8.91
N TYR A 259 -8.26 -5.72 -7.77
CA TYR A 259 -9.41 -5.69 -6.84
C TYR A 259 -10.64 -5.01 -7.48
N LYS A 260 -10.44 -3.98 -8.30
CA LYS A 260 -11.54 -3.33 -9.05
C LYS A 260 -12.14 -4.25 -10.11
N ALA A 261 -11.30 -4.98 -10.85
CA ALA A 261 -11.74 -5.85 -11.94
C ALA A 261 -12.64 -7.01 -11.47
N ASP A 262 -12.50 -7.43 -10.22
CA ASP A 262 -13.23 -8.56 -9.63
C ASP A 262 -14.65 -8.22 -9.17
N LEU A 263 -14.99 -6.93 -9.08
CA LEU A 263 -16.29 -6.46 -8.59
C LEU A 263 -17.32 -6.19 -9.68
N HIS A 264 -16.95 -6.34 -10.94
CA HIS A 264 -17.81 -6.10 -12.09
C HIS A 264 -18.36 -7.40 -12.73
N GLU A 265 -18.29 -8.53 -12.01
CA GLU A 265 -19.10 -9.74 -12.26
C GLU A 265 -20.40 -9.71 -11.45
#